data_AF-A0A848Z4D8-F1
#
_entry.id   AF-A0A848Z4D8-F1
#
_cell.length_a   1.000
_cell.length_b   1.000
_cell.length_c   1.000
_cell.angle_alpha   90.00
_cell.angle_beta   90.00
_cell.angle_gamma   90.00
#
_symmetry.space_group_name_H-M   'P 1'
#
loop_
_entity.id
_entity.type
_entity.pdbx_description
1 polymer ?
#
loop_
_entity_poly.entity_id
_entity_poly.type
_entity_poly.pdbx_seq_one_letter_code
_entity_poly.pdbx_strand_id
1 'polypeptide(L)'
;MTATKAFLKDCIDQGLGRRKADLVVKGTRLLNVVTGEIDRGDIAVCGDRIVGTYEEYSGRTEIDGRDLIAVPGFIDTHVHCESTLVTPAEFDRCVLPRGTTTAICDPHEISNVLGLEGMRYFMESALNTAIDLRVQLSSCVPSSHLETSGARLTAADLLPHRDHP
;
A
#
# COMPACT_ATOMS: atom_id res chain seq x y z
N MET A 1 -9.00 -8.15 7.03
CA MET A 1 -9.57 -8.88 8.19
C MET A 1 -10.78 -8.13 8.73
N THR A 2 -11.79 -8.82 9.24
CA THR A 2 -12.97 -8.16 9.86
C THR A 2 -12.62 -7.68 11.27
N ALA A 3 -12.81 -6.39 11.55
CA ALA A 3 -12.57 -5.82 12.87
C ALA A 3 -13.45 -6.47 13.94
N THR A 4 -12.85 -6.90 15.06
CA THR A 4 -13.60 -7.46 16.18
C THR A 4 -14.30 -6.37 16.98
N LYS A 5 -15.40 -6.70 17.68
CA LYS A 5 -16.08 -5.76 18.58
C LYS A 5 -15.15 -5.18 19.64
N ALA A 6 -14.22 -5.99 20.15
CA ALA A 6 -13.22 -5.56 21.13
C ALA A 6 -12.26 -4.52 20.52
N PHE A 7 -11.74 -4.78 19.32
CA PHE A 7 -10.90 -3.83 18.61
C PHE A 7 -11.61 -2.50 18.35
N LEU A 8 -12.87 -2.53 17.87
CA LEU A 8 -13.64 -1.32 17.66
C LEU A 8 -13.86 -0.52 18.95
N LYS A 9 -14.09 -1.18 20.08
CA LYS A 9 -14.19 -0.52 21.38
C LYS A 9 -12.87 0.18 21.74
N ASP A 10 -11.73 -0.45 21.46
CA ASP A 10 -10.42 0.14 21.67
C ASP A 10 -10.19 1.36 20.79
N CYS A 11 -10.51 1.27 19.49
CA CYS A 11 -10.43 2.41 18.57
C CYS A 11 -11.28 3.59 19.05
N ILE A 12 -12.53 3.33 19.47
CA ILE A 12 -13.44 4.37 19.96
C ILE A 12 -12.90 5.02 21.24
N ASP A 13 -12.44 4.23 22.21
CA ASP A 13 -11.93 4.79 23.46
C ASP A 13 -10.62 5.58 23.25
N GLN A 14 -9.76 5.18 22.32
CA GLN A 14 -8.55 5.93 21.95
C GLN A 14 -8.89 7.21 21.17
N GLY A 15 -9.82 7.15 20.20
CA GLY A 15 -10.27 8.31 19.43
C GLY A 15 -11.04 9.34 20.27
N LEU A 16 -11.69 8.93 21.36
CA LEU A 16 -12.31 9.84 22.33
C LEU A 16 -11.35 10.35 23.42
N GLY A 17 -10.06 9.99 23.37
CA GLY A 17 -9.07 10.38 24.38
C GLY A 17 -9.26 9.74 25.77
N ARG A 18 -10.17 8.76 25.92
CA ARG A 18 -10.38 8.04 27.19
C ARG A 18 -9.20 7.12 27.53
N ARG A 19 -8.44 6.72 26.53
CA ARG A 19 -7.22 5.93 26.64
C ARG A 19 -6.14 6.51 25.74
N LYS A 20 -4.88 6.30 26.11
CA LYS A 20 -3.74 6.61 25.24
C LYS A 20 -3.85 5.82 23.94
N ALA A 21 -3.61 6.48 22.82
CA ALA A 21 -3.53 5.83 21.52
C ALA A 21 -2.26 4.96 21.42
N ASP A 22 -2.25 3.97 20.53
CA ASP A 22 -1.06 3.12 20.35
C ASP A 22 0.12 3.94 19.80
N LEU A 23 -0.15 4.83 18.84
CA LEU A 23 0.80 5.80 18.31
C LEU A 23 0.14 7.16 18.13
N VAL A 24 0.87 8.24 18.40
CA VAL A 24 0.44 9.60 18.07
C VAL A 24 1.54 10.35 17.33
N VAL A 25 1.23 10.95 16.17
CA VAL A 25 2.08 11.96 15.54
C VAL A 25 1.68 13.32 16.10
N LYS A 26 2.61 14.00 16.79
CA LYS A 26 2.35 15.18 17.60
C LYS A 26 2.60 16.48 16.83
N GLY A 27 1.66 17.42 16.96
CA GLY A 27 1.83 18.83 16.59
C GLY A 27 2.13 19.07 15.11
N THR A 28 1.65 18.21 14.23
CA THR A 28 1.93 18.27 12.79
C THR A 28 0.97 19.21 12.05
N ARG A 29 1.34 19.56 10.82
CA ARG A 29 0.43 20.20 9.87
C ARG A 29 -0.16 19.13 8.96
N LEU A 30 -1.48 19.04 8.84
CA LEU A 30 -2.16 18.01 8.07
C LEU A 30 -2.68 18.62 6.77
N LEU A 31 -2.26 18.08 5.62
CA LEU A 31 -2.91 18.41 4.36
C LEU A 31 -4.23 17.65 4.26
N ASN A 32 -5.34 18.38 4.31
CA ASN A 32 -6.65 17.84 4.00
C ASN A 32 -6.80 17.74 2.48
N VAL A 33 -6.59 16.55 1.92
CA VAL A 33 -6.69 16.33 0.46
C VAL A 33 -8.10 16.48 -0.10
N VAL A 34 -9.13 16.56 0.75
CA VAL A 34 -10.52 16.82 0.33
C VAL A 34 -10.78 18.32 0.13
N THR A 35 -10.28 19.16 1.03
CA THR A 35 -10.51 20.62 0.99
C THR A 35 -9.36 21.40 0.37
N GLY A 36 -8.15 20.83 0.36
CA GLY A 36 -6.90 21.49 -0.03
C GLY A 36 -6.29 22.36 1.07
N GLU A 37 -6.90 22.39 2.26
CA GLU A 37 -6.43 23.19 3.39
C GLU A 37 -5.33 22.47 4.19
N ILE A 38 -4.53 23.27 4.89
CA ILE A 38 -3.52 22.78 5.82
C ILE A 38 -3.89 23.21 7.23
N ASP A 39 -4.30 22.24 8.04
CA ASP A 39 -4.67 22.44 9.44
C ASP A 39 -3.56 21.96 10.37
N ARG A 40 -3.68 22.25 11.66
CA ARG A 40 -2.74 21.78 12.69
C ARG A 40 -3.46 20.87 13.67
N GLY A 41 -2.76 19.83 14.11
CA GLY A 41 -3.22 18.94 15.16
C GLY A 41 -2.34 17.71 15.28
N ASP A 42 -2.79 16.75 16.09
CA ASP A 42 -2.16 15.45 16.18
C ASP A 42 -2.85 14.44 15.24
N ILE A 43 -2.19 13.29 15.01
CA ILE A 43 -2.78 12.11 14.37
C ILE A 43 -2.68 10.95 15.35
N ALA A 44 -3.82 10.42 15.80
CA ALA A 44 -3.87 9.27 16.69
C ALA A 44 -4.16 7.97 15.92
N VAL A 45 -3.39 6.92 16.23
CA VAL A 45 -3.47 5.61 15.58
C VAL A 45 -3.69 4.52 16.62
N CYS A 46 -4.67 3.64 16.35
CA CYS A 46 -4.96 2.41 17.10
C CYS A 46 -4.77 1.23 16.16
N GLY A 47 -3.78 0.37 16.43
CA GLY A 47 -3.41 -0.72 15.52
C GLY A 47 -3.17 -0.24 14.08
N ASP A 48 -4.03 -0.67 13.15
CA ASP A 48 -3.99 -0.36 11.72
C ASP A 48 -4.93 0.79 11.29
N ARG A 49 -5.51 1.53 12.25
CA ARG A 49 -6.49 2.58 11.98
C ARG A 49 -6.08 3.93 12.56
N ILE A 50 -6.22 4.99 11.76
CA ILE A 50 -6.31 6.35 12.28
C ILE A 50 -7.65 6.50 12.99
N VAL A 51 -7.63 6.95 14.25
CA VAL A 51 -8.81 7.07 15.11
C VAL A 51 -9.13 8.50 15.51
N GLY A 52 -8.23 9.45 15.21
CA GLY A 52 -8.43 10.86 15.52
C GLY A 52 -7.41 11.75 14.81
N THR A 53 -7.86 12.93 14.41
CA THR A 53 -7.03 13.97 13.78
C THR A 53 -7.47 15.35 14.29
N TYR A 54 -6.67 16.39 14.05
CA TYR A 54 -6.96 17.82 14.33
C TYR A 54 -7.05 18.22 15.82
N GLU A 55 -7.24 17.28 16.73
CA GLU A 55 -7.24 17.50 18.19
C GLU A 55 -5.87 17.17 18.82
N GLU A 56 -5.79 17.23 20.15
CA GLU A 56 -4.64 16.79 20.93
C GLU A 56 -4.85 15.38 21.50
N TYR A 57 -3.87 14.50 21.29
CA TYR A 57 -3.92 13.11 21.78
C TYR A 57 -2.67 12.77 22.59
N SER A 58 -2.76 11.75 23.45
CA SER A 58 -1.62 11.17 24.16
C SER A 58 -1.35 9.77 23.64
N GLY A 59 -0.10 9.47 23.28
CA GLY A 59 0.31 8.18 22.73
C GLY A 59 1.01 7.28 23.75
N ARG A 60 1.02 5.97 23.48
CA ARG A 60 2.00 5.04 24.06
C ARG A 60 3.36 5.23 23.39
N THR A 61 3.34 5.41 22.08
CA THR A 61 4.46 5.87 21.26
C THR A 61 4.12 7.24 20.67
N GLU A 62 5.05 8.19 20.71
CA GLU A 62 4.84 9.53 20.18
C GLU A 62 5.94 9.87 19.17
N ILE A 63 5.53 10.37 18.00
CA ILE A 63 6.42 10.87 16.95
C ILE A 63 6.28 12.39 16.91
N ASP A 64 7.39 13.11 16.97
CA ASP A 64 7.38 14.56 16.83
C ASP A 64 7.18 14.96 15.36
N GLY A 65 6.01 15.48 15.03
CA GLY A 65 5.64 15.93 13.70
C GLY A 65 5.72 17.44 13.51
N ARG A 66 6.29 18.19 14.48
CA ARG A 66 6.43 19.65 14.40
C ARG A 66 7.24 20.04 13.17
N ASP A 67 6.88 21.18 12.57
CA ASP A 67 7.46 21.75 11.35
C ASP A 67 7.29 20.91 10.07
N LEU A 68 6.83 19.66 10.17
CA LEU A 68 6.52 18.79 9.05
C LEU A 68 5.07 18.97 8.58
N ILE A 69 4.79 18.45 7.38
CA ILE A 69 3.44 18.31 6.84
C ILE A 69 3.17 16.82 6.69
N ALA A 70 2.14 16.34 7.37
CA ALA A 70 1.61 15.00 7.20
C ALA A 70 0.68 14.96 5.97
N VAL A 71 0.92 13.97 5.12
CA VAL A 71 0.10 13.64 3.96
C VAL A 71 -0.25 12.15 4.00
N PRO A 72 -1.35 11.71 3.35
CA PRO A 72 -1.57 10.29 3.11
C PRO A 72 -0.40 9.67 2.36
N GLY A 73 -0.14 8.38 2.60
CA GLY A 73 0.82 7.62 1.80
C GLY A 73 0.44 7.65 0.31
N PHE A 74 1.44 7.78 -0.56
CA PHE A 74 1.21 7.87 -1.99
C PHE A 74 0.81 6.52 -2.58
N ILE A 75 -0.02 6.59 -3.62
CA ILE A 75 -0.51 5.44 -4.37
C ILE A 75 -0.05 5.58 -5.81
N ASP A 76 0.80 4.66 -6.27
CA ASP A 76 1.14 4.55 -7.69
C ASP A 76 0.13 3.62 -8.37
N THR A 77 -0.71 4.17 -9.24
CA THR A 77 -1.84 3.44 -9.81
C THR A 77 -1.47 2.50 -10.94
N HIS A 78 -0.26 2.63 -11.52
CA HIS A 78 0.21 1.78 -12.60
C HIS A 78 1.72 1.84 -12.72
N VAL A 79 2.39 0.75 -12.37
CA VAL A 79 3.84 0.63 -12.47
C VAL A 79 4.24 -0.74 -13.02
N HIS A 80 5.48 -0.83 -13.52
CA HIS A 80 6.14 -2.07 -13.83
C HIS A 80 7.42 -2.14 -13.00
N CYS A 81 7.46 -2.96 -11.95
CA CYS A 81 8.65 -3.09 -11.12
C CYS A 81 9.84 -3.58 -11.95
N GLU A 82 9.61 -4.43 -12.94
CA GLU A 82 10.65 -4.98 -13.83
C GLU A 82 11.42 -3.91 -14.61
N SER A 83 10.76 -2.81 -14.97
CA SER A 83 11.39 -1.67 -15.65
C SER A 83 12.48 -1.00 -14.80
N THR A 84 12.49 -1.23 -13.48
CA THR A 84 13.53 -0.74 -12.56
C THR A 84 14.72 -1.68 -12.43
N LEU A 85 14.67 -2.85 -13.08
CA LEU A 85 15.71 -3.90 -13.05
C LEU A 85 16.01 -4.45 -11.65
N VAL A 86 15.05 -4.34 -10.72
CA VAL A 86 15.16 -4.91 -9.38
C VAL A 86 13.95 -5.80 -9.04
N THR A 87 14.06 -6.57 -7.97
CA THR A 87 12.97 -7.42 -7.47
C THR A 87 11.89 -6.59 -6.75
N PRO A 88 10.67 -7.12 -6.55
CA PRO A 88 9.64 -6.44 -5.76
C PRO A 88 10.09 -5.98 -4.36
N ALA A 89 10.92 -6.78 -3.68
CA ALA A 89 11.45 -6.43 -2.36
C ALA A 89 12.43 -5.23 -2.42
N GLU A 90 13.26 -5.16 -3.45
CA GLU A 90 14.16 -4.00 -3.63
C GLU A 90 13.41 -2.76 -4.12
N PHE A 91 12.36 -2.93 -4.93
CA PHE A 91 11.45 -1.86 -5.29
C PHE A 91 10.80 -1.24 -4.04
N ASP A 92 10.20 -2.06 -3.17
CA ASP A 92 9.64 -1.67 -1.87
C ASP A 92 10.64 -0.85 -1.03
N ARG A 93 11.86 -1.41 -0.83
CA ARG A 93 12.94 -0.74 -0.10
C ARG A 93 13.30 0.64 -0.66
N CYS A 94 13.12 0.86 -1.96
CA CYS A 94 13.45 2.13 -2.62
C CYS A 94 12.32 3.17 -2.56
N VAL A 95 11.05 2.73 -2.66
CA VAL A 95 9.90 3.65 -2.78
C VAL A 95 9.23 3.96 -1.45
N LEU A 96 9.21 3.02 -0.50
CA LEU A 96 8.57 3.22 0.81
C LEU A 96 9.19 4.38 1.60
N PRO A 97 10.54 4.53 1.69
CA PRO A 97 11.14 5.67 2.38
C PRO A 97 10.83 7.03 1.73
N ARG A 98 10.30 7.03 0.51
CA ARG A 98 9.88 8.22 -0.24
C ARG A 98 8.38 8.48 -0.16
N GLY A 99 7.64 7.68 0.62
CA GLY A 99 6.23 7.90 0.94
C GLY A 99 5.24 7.11 0.10
N THR A 100 5.68 6.28 -0.86
CA THR A 100 4.76 5.38 -1.57
C THR A 100 4.42 4.20 -0.67
N THR A 101 3.15 4.07 -0.28
CA THR A 101 2.68 2.98 0.59
C THR A 101 1.90 1.92 -0.17
N THR A 102 1.46 2.22 -1.39
CA THR A 102 0.71 1.32 -2.26
C THR A 102 1.16 1.50 -3.70
N ALA A 103 1.33 0.39 -4.41
CA ALA A 103 1.56 0.40 -5.85
C ALA A 103 0.72 -0.69 -6.52
N ILE A 104 0.23 -0.42 -7.72
CA ILE A 104 -0.47 -1.40 -8.55
C ILE A 104 0.43 -1.75 -9.73
N CYS A 105 0.97 -2.96 -9.72
CA CYS A 105 1.98 -3.41 -10.67
C CYS A 105 1.43 -4.47 -11.62
N ASP A 106 1.67 -4.29 -12.92
CA ASP A 106 1.41 -5.31 -13.95
C ASP A 106 2.73 -6.01 -14.30
N PRO A 107 2.92 -7.30 -13.94
CA PRO A 107 4.17 -8.01 -14.15
C PRO A 107 4.25 -8.61 -15.56
N HIS A 108 3.92 -7.82 -16.59
CA HIS A 108 3.77 -8.35 -17.96
C HIS A 108 5.10 -8.70 -18.60
N GLU A 109 6.20 -8.17 -18.10
CA GLU A 109 7.55 -8.41 -18.57
C GLU A 109 7.98 -9.81 -18.19
N ILE A 110 7.90 -10.16 -16.90
CA ILE A 110 8.21 -11.52 -16.45
C ILE A 110 7.18 -12.53 -16.97
N SER A 111 5.91 -12.12 -17.13
CA SER A 111 4.88 -12.97 -17.71
C SER A 111 5.12 -13.27 -19.19
N ASN A 112 5.64 -12.33 -19.97
CA ASN A 112 6.04 -12.60 -21.36
C ASN A 112 7.22 -13.57 -21.47
N VAL A 113 8.10 -13.63 -20.46
CA VAL A 113 9.27 -14.51 -20.44
C VAL A 113 8.93 -15.90 -19.89
N LEU A 114 8.23 -15.98 -18.76
CA LEU A 114 8.02 -17.20 -17.97
C LEU A 114 6.54 -17.61 -17.84
N GLY A 115 5.62 -16.81 -18.37
CA GLY A 115 4.18 -17.09 -18.29
C GLY A 115 3.68 -17.09 -16.86
N LEU A 116 2.82 -18.07 -16.57
CA LEU A 116 2.14 -18.20 -15.28
C LEU A 116 3.12 -18.41 -14.11
N GLU A 117 4.26 -19.04 -14.36
CA GLU A 117 5.30 -19.22 -13.35
C GLU A 117 5.88 -17.87 -12.91
N GLY A 118 6.20 -17.00 -13.87
CA GLY A 118 6.67 -15.65 -13.61
C GLY A 118 5.65 -14.81 -12.83
N MET A 119 4.39 -14.87 -13.26
CA MET A 119 3.29 -14.17 -12.57
C MET A 119 3.12 -14.66 -11.12
N ARG A 120 3.21 -15.98 -10.89
CA ARG A 120 3.11 -16.56 -9.54
C ARG A 120 4.25 -16.14 -8.64
N TYR A 121 5.48 -16.18 -9.15
CA TYR A 121 6.63 -15.65 -8.43
C TYR A 121 6.41 -14.18 -8.01
N PHE A 122 5.88 -13.36 -8.92
CA PHE A 122 5.62 -11.95 -8.63
C PHE A 122 4.54 -11.78 -7.57
N MET A 123 3.40 -12.49 -7.70
CA MET A 123 2.32 -12.50 -6.72
C MET A 123 2.78 -12.95 -5.34
N GLU A 124 3.62 -13.98 -5.25
CA GLU A 124 4.20 -14.45 -3.99
C GLU A 124 5.17 -13.43 -3.40
N SER A 125 5.99 -12.78 -4.24
CA SER A 125 6.92 -11.73 -3.81
C SER A 125 6.18 -10.50 -3.26
N ALA A 126 5.07 -10.12 -3.90
CA ALA A 126 4.24 -8.99 -3.50
C ALA A 126 3.62 -9.17 -2.10
N LEU A 127 3.32 -10.40 -1.68
CA LEU A 127 2.81 -10.68 -0.33
C LEU A 127 3.86 -10.48 0.77
N ASN A 128 5.13 -10.32 0.41
CA ASN A 128 6.24 -10.17 1.34
C ASN A 128 6.81 -8.74 1.39
N THR A 129 6.17 -7.77 0.71
CA THR A 129 6.57 -6.36 0.77
C THR A 129 5.95 -5.64 1.97
N ALA A 130 6.59 -4.56 2.42
CA ALA A 130 6.06 -3.66 3.43
C ALA A 130 5.01 -2.68 2.86
N ILE A 131 5.16 -2.27 1.60
CA ILE A 131 4.07 -1.61 0.86
C ILE A 131 2.96 -2.61 0.49
N ASP A 132 1.77 -2.07 0.24
CA ASP A 132 0.72 -2.80 -0.47
C ASP A 132 1.07 -2.85 -1.97
N LEU A 133 1.80 -3.89 -2.40
CA LEU A 133 2.07 -4.15 -3.81
C LEU A 133 0.95 -5.02 -4.40
N ARG A 134 -0.02 -4.40 -5.08
CA ARG A 134 -1.13 -5.10 -5.73
C ARG A 134 -0.74 -5.53 -7.14
N VAL A 135 -1.20 -6.71 -7.56
CA VAL A 135 -0.81 -7.29 -8.84
C VAL A 135 -1.97 -7.22 -9.85
N GLN A 136 -1.75 -6.59 -11.00
CA GLN A 136 -2.63 -6.71 -12.15
C GLN A 136 -2.33 -7.99 -12.91
N LEU A 137 -3.36 -8.63 -13.47
CA LEU A 137 -3.19 -9.83 -14.30
C LEU A 137 -2.82 -9.41 -15.72
N SER A 138 -1.64 -9.81 -16.18
CA SER A 138 -1.09 -9.41 -17.47
C SER A 138 -1.96 -9.90 -18.64
N SER A 139 -2.58 -8.96 -19.34
CA SER A 139 -3.66 -9.22 -20.31
C SER A 139 -3.18 -9.65 -21.70
N CYS A 140 -1.94 -9.32 -22.06
CA CYS A 140 -1.41 -9.43 -23.42
C CYS A 140 -0.05 -10.14 -23.42
N VAL A 141 -0.09 -11.47 -23.39
CA VAL A 141 1.10 -12.33 -23.45
C VAL A 141 0.90 -13.40 -24.54
N PRO A 142 1.56 -13.30 -25.71
CA PRO A 142 2.25 -12.11 -26.26
C PRO A 142 1.29 -10.95 -26.55
N SER A 143 1.84 -9.77 -26.89
CA SER A 143 1.07 -8.60 -27.30
C SER A 143 0.34 -8.78 -28.64
N SER A 144 0.86 -9.64 -29.51
CA SER A 144 0.30 -9.93 -30.82
C SER A 144 0.54 -11.37 -31.27
N HIS A 145 -0.26 -11.84 -32.24
CA HIS A 145 -0.02 -13.11 -32.93
C HIS A 145 1.16 -13.05 -33.91
N LEU A 146 1.71 -11.84 -34.16
CA LEU A 146 2.81 -11.60 -35.09
C LEU A 146 4.20 -11.81 -34.47
N GLU A 147 4.29 -12.10 -33.17
CA GLU A 147 5.55 -12.26 -32.46
C GLU A 147 5.64 -13.61 -31.72
N THR A 148 6.83 -13.88 -31.19
CA THR A 148 7.09 -15.02 -30.31
C THR A 148 7.57 -14.50 -28.96
N SER A 149 6.90 -14.91 -27.90
CA SER A 149 7.25 -14.69 -26.49
C SER A 149 7.63 -16.01 -25.83
N GLY A 150 8.16 -15.96 -24.61
CA GLY A 150 8.45 -17.15 -23.81
C GLY A 150 7.21 -17.89 -23.33
N ALA A 151 6.05 -17.24 -23.32
CA ALA A 151 4.78 -17.83 -22.90
C ALA A 151 3.57 -17.27 -23.65
N ARG A 152 2.42 -17.93 -23.48
CA ARG A 152 1.10 -17.43 -23.89
C ARG A 152 0.14 -17.56 -22.70
N LEU A 153 -0.55 -16.46 -22.36
CA LEU A 153 -1.59 -16.46 -21.33
C LEU A 153 -2.95 -16.18 -21.95
N THR A 154 -3.95 -16.92 -21.48
CA THR A 154 -5.36 -16.76 -21.86
C THR A 154 -6.16 -16.30 -20.66
N ALA A 155 -7.39 -15.84 -20.89
CA ALA A 155 -8.30 -15.50 -19.79
C ALA A 155 -8.52 -16.67 -18.82
N ALA A 156 -8.52 -17.92 -19.31
CA ALA A 156 -8.67 -19.10 -18.47
C ALA A 156 -7.50 -19.30 -17.50
N ASP A 157 -6.28 -18.91 -17.91
CA ASP A 157 -5.09 -18.98 -17.06
C ASP A 157 -5.11 -17.91 -15.96
N LEU A 158 -5.73 -16.76 -16.24
CA LEU A 158 -5.77 -15.60 -15.34
C LEU A 158 -6.91 -15.66 -14.32
N LEU A 159 -8.09 -16.17 -14.71
CA LEU A 159 -9.28 -16.21 -13.86
C LEU A 159 -9.06 -16.77 -12.44
N PRO A 160 -8.27 -17.84 -12.22
CA PRO A 160 -7.98 -18.36 -10.89
C PRO A 160 -7.28 -17.36 -9.95
N HIS A 161 -6.66 -16.31 -10.49
CA HIS A 161 -5.84 -15.35 -9.76
C HIS A 161 -6.52 -14.00 -9.54
N ARG A 162 -7.76 -13.81 -10.00
CA ARG A 162 -8.50 -12.52 -9.93
C ARG A 162 -8.71 -11.99 -8.51
N ASP A 163 -8.71 -12.89 -7.53
CA ASP A 163 -9.00 -12.60 -6.12
C ASP A 163 -7.69 -12.54 -5.30
N HIS A 164 -6.52 -12.49 -5.95
CA HIS A 164 -5.24 -12.20 -5.28
C HIS A 164 -5.34 -10.82 -4.61
N PRO A 165 -4.91 -10.70 -3.33
CA PRO A 165 -5.17 -9.54 -2.48
C PRO A 165 -4.49 -8.25 -2.93
#